data_AF-A0A2K1JD99-F1
#
_entry.id   AF-A0A2K1JD99-F1
#
_cell.length_a   1.000
_cell.length_b   1.000
_cell.length_c   1.000
_cell.angle_alpha   90.00
_cell.angle_beta   90.00
_cell.angle_gamma   90.00
#
_symmetry.space_group_name_H-M   'P 1'
#
loop_
_entity.id
_entity.type
_entity.pdbx_description
1 polymer ?
#
loop_
_entity_poly.entity_id
_entity_poly.type
_entity_poly.pdbx_seq_one_letter_code
_entity_poly.pdbx_strand_id
1 'polypeptide(L)'
;MVFDNYYYINLMTNQGLLHIDFEIAWNSQVKPFIVVYAKDNPLCHKNFAMAFTKLSEHDPLISTQGEVQKYGKAKKGCSKIYTFRDMDRR
;
A
#
# COMPACT_ATOMS: atom_id res chain seq x y z
N MET A 1 6.84 5.12 16.71
CA MET A 1 7.05 4.74 15.30
C MET A 1 6.35 5.79 14.44
N VAL A 2 7.02 6.31 13.41
CA VAL A 2 6.52 7.37 12.52
C VAL A 2 6.41 6.80 11.10
N PHE A 3 5.38 7.20 10.35
CA PHE A 3 5.20 6.85 8.94
C PHE A 3 5.59 8.05 8.07
N ASP A 4 6.71 7.94 7.38
CA ASP A 4 7.33 9.02 6.62
C ASP A 4 8.08 8.47 5.39
N ASN A 5 8.76 9.35 4.67
CA ASN A 5 9.52 9.01 3.48
C ASN A 5 10.95 8.52 3.76
N TYR A 6 11.35 8.29 5.02
CA TYR A 6 12.70 7.78 5.32
C TYR A 6 12.97 6.42 4.69
N TYR A 7 11.92 5.63 4.43
CA TYR A 7 12.04 4.42 3.61
C TYR A 7 12.71 4.73 2.26
N TYR A 8 12.22 5.73 1.52
CA TYR A 8 12.78 6.10 0.21
C TYR A 8 14.15 6.78 0.32
N ILE A 9 14.41 7.52 1.41
CA ILE A 9 15.74 8.09 1.69
C ILE A 9 16.76 6.95 1.86
N ASN A 10 16.40 5.91 2.62
CA ASN A 10 17.25 4.75 2.85
C ASN A 10 17.52 3.96 1.55
N LEU A 11 16.55 3.89 0.62
CA LEU A 11 16.79 3.28 -0.69
C LEU A 11 17.85 4.04 -1.50
N MET A 12 17.91 5.37 -1.40
CA MET A 12 18.93 6.17 -2.10
C MET A 12 20.33 6.00 -1.51
N THR A 13 20.43 5.65 -0.23
CA THR A 13 21.70 5.43 0.49
C THR A 13 22.10 3.95 0.56
N ASN A 14 21.42 3.06 -0.19
CA ASN A 14 21.62 1.60 -0.16
C ASN A 14 21.44 0.98 1.24
N GLN A 15 20.51 1.53 2.03
CA GLN A 15 20.15 1.07 3.37
C GLN A 15 18.77 0.36 3.38
N GLY A 16 18.35 -0.21 2.25
CA GLY A 16 17.21 -1.12 2.18
C GLY A 16 17.47 -2.39 2.97
N LEU A 17 16.44 -2.93 3.62
CA LEU A 17 16.59 -4.10 4.50
C LEU A 17 16.38 -5.42 3.75
N LEU A 18 15.42 -5.44 2.83
CA LEU A 18 15.01 -6.62 2.10
C LEU A 18 15.70 -6.68 0.73
N HIS A 19 15.81 -7.88 0.16
CA HIS A 19 16.36 -8.05 -1.19
C HIS A 19 15.59 -7.23 -2.24
N ILE A 20 14.25 -7.23 -2.13
CA ILE A 20 13.37 -6.47 -3.02
C ILE A 20 13.64 -4.96 -2.95
N ASP A 21 14.06 -4.42 -1.80
CA ASP A 21 14.40 -3.01 -1.64
C ASP A 21 15.61 -2.63 -2.50
N PHE A 22 16.60 -3.55 -2.56
CA PHE A 22 17.77 -3.37 -3.40
C PHE A 22 17.42 -3.49 -4.88
N GLU A 23 16.62 -4.49 -5.27
CA GLU A 23 16.18 -4.67 -6.66
C GLU A 23 15.44 -3.43 -7.20
N ILE A 24 14.52 -2.85 -6.42
CA ILE A 24 13.78 -1.64 -6.86
C ILE A 24 14.67 -0.40 -6.90
N ALA A 25 15.67 -0.28 -6.02
CA ALA A 25 16.60 0.85 -6.01
C ALA A 25 17.52 0.87 -7.25
N TRP A 26 17.81 -0.31 -7.80
CA TRP A 26 18.60 -0.48 -9.02
C TRP A 26 17.78 -0.48 -10.31
N ASN A 27 16.45 -0.60 -10.22
CA ASN A 27 15.58 -0.58 -11.39
C ASN A 27 15.46 0.85 -11.97
N SER A 28 15.92 1.05 -13.21
CA SER A 28 15.92 2.35 -13.89
C SER A 28 14.53 2.95 -14.11
N GLN A 29 13.49 2.12 -14.21
CA GLN A 29 12.11 2.58 -14.38
C GLN A 29 11.50 3.10 -13.07
N VAL A 30 11.90 2.53 -11.93
CA VAL A 30 11.34 2.87 -10.62
C VAL A 30 12.13 3.99 -9.93
N LYS A 31 13.44 4.07 -10.20
CA LYS A 31 14.36 5.03 -9.58
C LYS A 31 13.88 6.49 -9.57
N PRO A 32 13.25 7.03 -10.63
CA PRO A 32 12.73 8.41 -10.59
C PRO A 32 11.68 8.63 -9.51
N PHE A 33 10.81 7.65 -9.25
CA PHE A 33 9.77 7.74 -8.21
C PHE A 33 10.39 7.72 -6.81
N ILE A 34 11.42 6.90 -6.60
CA ILE A 34 12.16 6.84 -5.32
C ILE A 34 12.74 8.22 -5.00
N VAL A 35 13.37 8.88 -5.97
CA VAL A 35 13.96 10.22 -5.79
C VAL A 35 12.89 11.26 -5.47
N VAL A 36 11.74 11.21 -6.14
CA VAL A 36 10.63 12.15 -5.89
C VAL A 36 10.09 11.98 -4.48
N TYR A 37 9.83 10.74 -4.05
CA TYR A 37 9.27 10.48 -2.72
C TYR A 37 10.25 10.73 -1.59
N ALA A 38 11.55 10.49 -1.79
CA ALA A 38 12.58 10.83 -0.82
C ALA A 38 12.73 12.35 -0.60
N LYS A 39 12.41 13.18 -1.60
CA LYS A 39 12.50 14.65 -1.52
C LYS A 39 11.23 15.32 -0.99
N ASP A 40 10.07 14.69 -1.16
CA ASP A 40 8.77 15.30 -0.84
C ASP A 40 7.89 14.32 -0.04
N ASN A 41 7.90 14.50 1.28
CA ASN A 41 7.13 13.66 2.21
C ASN A 41 5.60 13.84 2.04
N PRO A 42 5.04 15.07 1.93
CA PRO A 42 3.62 15.25 1.61
C PRO A 42 3.18 14.55 0.32
N LEU A 43 3.99 14.62 -0.75
CA LEU A 43 3.68 13.94 -2.02
C LEU A 43 3.75 12.42 -1.88
N CYS A 44 4.73 11.91 -1.12
CA CYS A 44 4.81 10.50 -0.77
C CYS A 44 3.53 10.02 -0.08
N HIS A 45 3.06 10.73 0.94
CA HIS A 45 1.81 10.40 1.65
C HIS A 45 0.58 10.45 0.74
N LYS A 46 0.47 11.49 -0.10
CA LYS A 46 -0.64 11.63 -1.05
C LYS A 46 -0.70 10.45 -2.03
N ASN A 47 0.43 10.11 -2.64
CA ASN A 47 0.48 9.02 -3.62
C ASN A 47 0.34 7.65 -2.96
N PHE A 48 0.86 7.48 -1.75
CA PHE A 48 0.62 6.28 -0.96
C PHE A 48 -0.88 6.07 -0.71
N ALA A 49 -1.60 7.11 -0.25
CA ALA A 49 -3.04 7.03 -0.04
C ALA A 49 -3.79 6.68 -1.34
N MET A 50 -3.44 7.31 -2.46
CA MET A 50 -4.05 7.00 -3.77
C MET A 50 -3.77 5.55 -4.21
N ALA A 51 -2.54 5.07 -4.05
CA ALA A 51 -2.15 3.71 -4.41
C ALA A 51 -2.87 2.69 -3.52
N PHE A 52 -2.97 2.96 -2.22
CA PHE A 52 -3.66 2.09 -1.28
C PHE A 52 -5.16 2.02 -1.54
N THR A 53 -5.81 3.14 -1.88
CA THR A 53 -7.20 3.14 -2.33
C THR A 53 -7.40 2.27 -3.56
N LYS A 54 -6.58 2.47 -4.60
CA LYS A 54 -6.64 1.64 -5.82
C LYS A 54 -6.46 0.15 -5.52
N LEU A 55 -5.51 -0.19 -4.63
CA LEU A 55 -5.28 -1.57 -4.20
C LEU A 55 -6.50 -2.14 -3.46
N SER A 56 -7.14 -1.36 -2.59
CA SER A 56 -8.33 -1.80 -1.86
C SER A 56 -9.56 -2.01 -2.75
N GLU A 57 -9.62 -1.30 -3.87
CA GLU A 57 -10.69 -1.41 -4.87
C GLU A 57 -10.42 -2.51 -5.91
N HIS A 58 -9.30 -3.23 -5.80
CA HIS A 58 -8.95 -4.31 -6.73
C HIS A 58 -9.74 -5.59 -6.41
N ASP A 59 -10.64 -5.97 -7.31
CA ASP A 59 -11.49 -7.17 -7.25
C ASP A 59 -12.16 -7.45 -5.89
N PRO A 60 -12.85 -6.47 -5.28
CA PRO A 60 -13.60 -6.71 -4.07
C PRO A 60 -14.80 -7.63 -4.36
N LEU A 61 -15.12 -8.51 -3.41
CA LEU A 61 -16.37 -9.27 -3.44
C LEU A 61 -17.52 -8.33 -3.05
N ILE A 62 -18.38 -7.95 -4.01
CA ILE A 62 -19.48 -6.99 -3.79
C ILE A 62 -20.82 -7.71 -3.67
N SER A 63 -21.71 -7.18 -2.81
CA SER A 63 -23.12 -7.61 -2.72
C SER A 63 -23.24 -9.13 -2.43
N THR A 64 -23.95 -9.88 -3.26
CA THR A 64 -24.19 -11.32 -3.12
C THR A 64 -22.97 -12.19 -3.37
N GLN A 65 -21.86 -11.61 -3.87
CA GLN A 65 -20.60 -12.32 -4.09
C GLN A 65 -19.83 -12.56 -2.79
N GLY A 66 -20.22 -11.89 -1.69
CA GLY A 66 -19.55 -11.98 -0.39
C GLY A 66 -20.51 -12.30 0.76
N GLU A 67 -19.97 -12.92 1.81
CA GLU A 67 -20.69 -13.19 3.08
C GLU A 67 -20.19 -12.24 4.20
N VAL A 68 -21.11 -11.61 4.94
CA VAL A 68 -20.80 -10.85 6.18
C VAL A 68 -20.63 -11.84 7.34
N GLN A 69 -19.43 -11.93 7.91
CA GLN A 69 -19.16 -12.84 9.03
C GLN A 69 -19.59 -12.20 10.36
N LYS A 70 -20.55 -12.84 11.05
CA LYS A 70 -21.06 -12.37 12.36
C LYS A 70 -20.08 -12.56 13.52
N TYR A 71 -19.16 -13.53 13.42
CA TYR A 71 -18.16 -13.82 14.44
C TYR A 71 -16.86 -14.22 13.76
N GLY A 72 -15.76 -13.53 14.08
CA GLY A 72 -14.46 -13.68 13.44
C GLY A 72 -13.87 -15.08 13.60
N LYS A 73 -14.20 -15.97 12.68
CA LYS A 73 -13.44 -17.18 12.40
C LYS A 73 -13.06 -17.10 10.94
N ALA A 74 -11.84 -16.64 10.68
CA ALA A 74 -11.28 -16.64 9.34
C ALA A 74 -11.41 -18.06 8.75
N LYS A 75 -12.21 -18.21 7.68
CA LYS A 75 -12.14 -19.41 6.85
C LYS A 75 -10.70 -19.42 6.28
N LYS A 76 -9.97 -20.51 6.50
CA LYS A 76 -8.60 -20.68 5.99
C LYS A 76 -8.60 -20.34 4.48
N GLY A 77 -7.83 -19.32 4.09
CA GLY A 77 -7.58 -18.98 2.68
C GLY A 77 -8.24 -17.72 2.13
N CYS A 78 -8.87 -16.86 2.93
CA CYS A 78 -9.49 -15.63 2.40
C CYS A 78 -8.92 -14.37 3.06
N SER A 79 -8.10 -13.62 2.32
CA SER A 79 -7.67 -12.27 2.68
C SER A 79 -8.76 -11.29 2.21
N LYS A 80 -9.44 -10.60 3.14
CA LYS A 80 -10.49 -9.62 2.82
C LYS A 80 -9.98 -8.20 3.03
N ILE A 81 -10.20 -7.34 2.04
CA ILE A 81 -10.06 -5.88 2.13
C ILE A 81 -11.45 -5.29 1.91
N TYR A 82 -11.90 -4.40 2.80
CA TYR A 82 -13.14 -3.63 2.63
C TYR A 82 -12.82 -2.33 1.88
N THR A 83 -13.70 -1.86 1.00
CA THR A 83 -13.51 -0.57 0.32
C THR A 83 -13.95 0.60 1.20
N PHE A 84 -13.24 1.73 1.12
CA PHE A 84 -13.57 2.94 1.90
C PHE A 84 -14.95 3.52 1.58
N ARG A 85 -15.51 3.26 0.38
CA ARG A 85 -16.86 3.72 0.00
C ARG A 85 -17.99 3.10 0.82
N ASP A 86 -17.76 1.94 1.41
CA ASP A 86 -18.78 1.22 2.19
C ASP A 86 -18.92 1.75 3.63
N MET A 87 -18.00 2.63 4.09
CA MET A 87 -18.04 3.22 5.43
C MET A 87 -18.82 4.53 5.54
N ASP A 88 -19.14 5.20 4.43
CA ASP A 88 -19.78 6.54 4.42
C ASP A 88 -21.33 6.49 4.38
N ARG A 89 -21.91 5.37 4.83
CA ARG A 89 -23.37 5.15 4.92
C ARG A 89 -23.84 4.91 6.36
N ARG A 90 -23.31 5.67 7.32
CA ARG A 90 -23.86 5.78 8.68
C ARG A 90 -23.76 7.20 9.21
#